data_AF-A0A1M7QTN4-F1
#
_entry.id   AF-A0A1M7QTN4-F1
#
_cell.length_a   1.000
_cell.length_b   1.000
_cell.length_c   1.000
_cell.angle_alpha   90.00
_cell.angle_beta   90.00
_cell.angle_gamma   90.00
#
_symmetry.space_group_name_H-M   'P 1'
#
loop_
_entity.id
_entity.type
_entity.pdbx_description
1 polymer ?
#
loop_
_entity_poly.entity_id
_entity_poly.type
_entity_poly.pdbx_seq_one_letter_code
_entity_poly.pdbx_strand_id
1 'polypeptide(L)'
;MPDWSYHTIFKPIIHRFSSYTSREFIHRGMSEIASVPFGPHVIDFLGRHESSPAISRHFDGITFENPVGLSGKIDPLLTGTTAFTNLGFGFLEVGPITLERKDGDQFPLVDTENQSIEFPSDQGSIGLHATVTKLRSIKTKQPIFIRLSGTDRELENLILTLDPYADGFIIDNKEQSLISLTSKPVYCAIPSEQKLKESIFELQSKFSGILLSLDENNVEEYMSKIKKIRDCGYSKTIITSGGIKEPQHALDIIEAGADLVLLTDGYVFSGPGLTNRINEALLSKEELPTEQQKGWRAYWLFGLFISIGGLLALLFSVTSIILPYDEAFLRMERKEIFQFNKRVMWFMAHDRMTLAGTMISGGIIYMHLAKHGIRYGIKWAKQATDVAAVSGFLGIFLFIGFGYFDWLHLLFWLVLLPFYMKGFFSTRGISGTPTSNNKRNHRIWKKAVWGQFLFVILGFSFVLGGIVISLYGVTSVFVSTDLLYLCMTPEQLQSFNDRLIPVIAHDRAGFGSALLSVGLLVLMLSLWGFQQGKKWMWWAYLVGGLPAFITAISIHIAIGYTTFMHLLPAYFAIVIYIGGLVLIFSFFHKDKDD
;
A
#
# COMPACT_ATOMS: atom_id res chain seq x y z
N MET A 1 6.24 -6.87 -1.21
CA MET A 1 6.25 -6.21 0.12
C MET A 1 6.42 -4.71 -0.07
N PRO A 2 5.60 -3.86 0.54
CA PRO A 2 5.75 -2.40 0.41
C PRO A 2 7.05 -1.89 1.05
N ASP A 3 7.51 -0.69 0.68
CA ASP A 3 8.75 -0.10 1.22
C ASP A 3 8.75 0.01 2.75
N TRP A 4 7.61 0.36 3.36
CA TRP A 4 7.49 0.47 4.82
C TRP A 4 7.80 -0.84 5.53
N SER A 5 7.38 -2.00 5.01
CA SER A 5 7.66 -3.28 5.66
C SER A 5 9.00 -3.85 5.25
N TYR A 6 9.39 -3.68 3.98
CA TYR A 6 10.65 -4.18 3.48
C TYR A 6 11.85 -3.56 4.20
N HIS A 7 11.94 -2.23 4.28
CA HIS A 7 13.12 -1.58 4.85
C HIS A 7 13.17 -1.62 6.38
N THR A 8 12.01 -1.63 7.06
CA THR A 8 11.97 -1.56 8.53
C THR A 8 11.92 -2.92 9.21
N ILE A 9 11.24 -3.91 8.61
CA ILE A 9 11.05 -5.25 9.19
C ILE A 9 11.95 -6.27 8.51
N PHE A 10 11.79 -6.46 7.20
CA PHE A 10 12.38 -7.63 6.53
C PHE A 10 13.87 -7.46 6.26
N LYS A 11 14.30 -6.32 5.71
CA LYS A 11 15.69 -6.05 5.34
C LYS A 11 16.66 -6.26 6.51
N PRO A 12 16.43 -5.73 7.73
CA PRO A 12 17.33 -5.96 8.87
C PRO A 12 17.44 -7.44 9.30
N ILE A 13 16.41 -8.25 9.05
CA ILE A 13 16.35 -9.67 9.41
C ILE A 13 17.05 -10.50 8.34
N ILE A 14 16.69 -10.33 7.06
CA ILE A 14 17.18 -11.15 5.95
C ILE A 14 18.67 -10.93 5.66
N HIS A 15 19.22 -9.74 5.94
CA HIS A 15 20.66 -9.48 5.76
C HIS A 15 21.57 -10.37 6.63
N ARG A 16 21.01 -11.11 7.60
CA ARG A 16 21.74 -12.05 8.46
C ARG A 16 21.87 -13.46 7.87
N PHE A 17 21.17 -13.76 6.79
CA PHE A 17 21.21 -15.06 6.13
C PHE A 17 21.95 -14.98 4.79
N SER A 18 22.29 -16.14 4.21
CA SER A 18 22.90 -16.20 2.88
C SER A 18 21.97 -15.60 1.81
N SER A 19 22.54 -15.12 0.70
CA SER A 19 21.78 -14.54 -0.42
C SER A 19 20.70 -15.50 -0.94
N TYR A 20 21.03 -16.78 -1.06
CA TYR A 20 20.08 -17.83 -1.44
C TYR A 20 18.94 -17.99 -0.43
N THR A 21 19.25 -18.16 0.86
CA THR A 21 18.21 -18.38 1.89
C THR A 21 17.27 -17.19 1.99
N SER A 22 17.82 -15.97 1.96
CA SER A 22 17.03 -14.73 2.01
C SER A 22 16.10 -14.59 0.81
N ARG A 23 16.60 -14.86 -0.40
CA ARG A 23 15.80 -14.84 -1.63
C ARG A 23 14.66 -15.85 -1.57
N GLU A 24 14.97 -17.12 -1.31
CA GLU A 24 13.98 -18.18 -1.32
C GLU A 24 12.94 -18.03 -0.20
N PHE A 25 13.33 -17.52 0.97
CA PHE A 25 12.40 -17.20 2.05
C PHE A 25 11.35 -16.17 1.60
N ILE A 26 11.79 -15.06 0.99
CA ILE A 26 10.88 -14.01 0.50
C ILE A 26 10.02 -14.53 -0.65
N HIS A 27 10.63 -15.21 -1.61
CA HIS A 27 9.97 -15.67 -2.82
C HIS A 27 8.86 -16.66 -2.50
N ARG A 28 9.17 -17.71 -1.73
CA ARG A 28 8.20 -18.73 -1.34
C ARG A 28 7.12 -18.16 -0.43
N GLY A 29 7.49 -17.40 0.60
CA GLY A 29 6.52 -16.81 1.53
C GLY A 29 5.53 -15.88 0.82
N MET A 30 6.01 -15.03 -0.10
CA MET A 30 5.12 -14.16 -0.88
C MET A 30 4.27 -14.95 -1.86
N SER A 31 4.82 -15.98 -2.52
CA SER A 31 4.06 -16.83 -3.45
C SER A 31 3.00 -17.67 -2.72
N GLU A 32 3.27 -18.14 -1.51
CA GLU A 32 2.30 -18.82 -0.65
C GLU A 32 1.13 -17.89 -0.34
N ILE A 33 1.42 -16.65 0.10
CA ILE A 33 0.38 -15.63 0.31
C ILE A 33 -0.41 -15.41 -0.98
N ALA A 34 0.25 -15.22 -2.13
CA ALA A 34 -0.39 -14.96 -3.40
C ALA A 34 -1.25 -16.15 -3.93
N SER A 35 -0.98 -17.37 -3.47
CA SER A 35 -1.67 -18.59 -3.93
C SER A 35 -2.95 -18.90 -3.15
N VAL A 36 -3.11 -18.34 -1.94
CA VAL A 36 -4.32 -18.54 -1.10
C VAL A 36 -5.47 -17.66 -1.62
N PRO A 37 -6.75 -18.10 -1.50
CA PRO A 37 -7.90 -17.24 -1.79
C PRO A 37 -7.81 -15.89 -1.06
N PHE A 38 -8.08 -14.79 -1.76
CA PHE A 38 -7.91 -13.41 -1.29
C PHE A 38 -6.46 -12.93 -1.06
N GLY A 39 -5.46 -13.81 -1.15
CA GLY A 39 -4.04 -13.48 -1.04
C GLY A 39 -3.58 -12.31 -1.91
N PRO A 40 -3.87 -12.32 -3.23
CA PRO A 40 -3.57 -11.19 -4.11
C PRO A 40 -4.20 -9.87 -3.66
N HIS A 41 -5.41 -9.90 -3.08
CA HIS A 41 -6.06 -8.71 -2.55
C HIS A 41 -5.36 -8.18 -1.29
N VAL A 42 -4.77 -9.04 -0.46
CA VAL A 42 -3.95 -8.61 0.69
C VAL A 42 -2.67 -7.93 0.22
N ILE A 43 -2.01 -8.51 -0.79
CA ILE A 43 -0.79 -7.92 -1.37
C ILE A 43 -1.11 -6.53 -1.95
N ASP A 44 -2.19 -6.42 -2.73
CA ASP A 44 -2.64 -5.15 -3.29
C ASP A 44 -3.12 -4.17 -2.20
N PHE A 45 -3.79 -4.63 -1.14
CA PHE A 45 -4.20 -3.75 -0.04
C PHE A 45 -2.98 -3.14 0.68
N LEU A 46 -1.93 -3.93 0.94
CA LEU A 46 -0.76 -3.45 1.67
C LEU A 46 0.18 -2.59 0.82
N GLY A 47 0.32 -2.92 -0.47
CA GLY A 47 1.30 -2.28 -1.36
C GLY A 47 0.73 -1.34 -2.41
N ARG A 48 -0.55 -1.55 -2.76
CA ARG A 48 -1.32 -0.88 -3.80
C ARG A 48 -0.55 -0.65 -5.08
N HIS A 49 -0.87 -1.45 -6.09
CA HIS A 49 -0.19 -1.36 -7.37
C HIS A 49 -1.17 -0.84 -8.42
N GLU A 50 -0.98 0.41 -8.85
CA GLU A 50 -1.79 1.03 -9.91
C GLU A 50 -0.87 1.68 -10.95
N SER A 51 -1.09 1.33 -12.21
CA SER A 51 -0.42 1.96 -13.36
C SER A 51 -1.39 2.91 -14.05
N SER A 52 -0.93 4.12 -14.39
CA SER A 52 -1.74 5.05 -15.19
C SER A 52 -1.73 4.62 -16.65
N PRO A 53 -2.86 4.69 -17.37
CA PRO A 53 -2.87 4.53 -18.82
C PRO A 53 -1.91 5.49 -19.56
N ALA A 54 -1.57 6.64 -18.96
CA ALA A 54 -0.66 7.62 -19.56
C ALA A 54 0.79 7.12 -19.69
N ILE A 55 1.22 6.19 -18.83
CA ILE A 55 2.57 5.60 -18.89
C ILE A 55 2.58 4.23 -19.59
N SER A 56 1.43 3.80 -20.10
CA SER A 56 1.32 2.58 -20.90
C SER A 56 2.17 2.70 -22.17
N ARG A 57 2.68 1.56 -22.64
CA ARG A 57 3.52 1.46 -23.83
C ARG A 57 3.01 0.35 -24.73
N HIS A 58 3.17 0.54 -26.04
CA HIS A 58 2.82 -0.46 -27.04
C HIS A 58 4.00 -0.66 -27.98
N PHE A 59 4.61 -1.84 -27.91
CA PHE A 59 5.78 -2.21 -28.70
C PHE A 59 5.61 -3.63 -29.21
N ASP A 60 5.99 -3.86 -30.48
CA ASP A 60 5.99 -5.18 -31.10
C ASP A 60 4.67 -5.97 -30.97
N GLY A 61 3.54 -5.26 -31.00
CA GLY A 61 2.20 -5.84 -30.86
C GLY A 61 1.77 -6.15 -29.42
N ILE A 62 2.62 -5.87 -28.43
CA ILE A 62 2.37 -6.11 -27.01
C ILE A 62 2.07 -4.79 -26.30
N THR A 63 1.07 -4.82 -25.41
CA THR A 63 0.75 -3.68 -24.54
C THR A 63 1.32 -3.91 -23.14
N PHE A 64 2.08 -2.95 -22.65
CA PHE A 64 2.69 -2.93 -21.33
C PHE A 64 2.00 -1.86 -20.48
N GLU A 65 1.48 -2.23 -19.30
CA GLU A 65 0.81 -1.26 -18.41
C GLU A 65 1.75 -0.13 -17.96
N ASN A 66 3.04 -0.44 -17.86
CA ASN A 66 4.13 0.49 -17.57
C ASN A 66 5.45 -0.08 -18.15
N PRO A 67 6.50 0.74 -18.32
CA PRO A 67 7.73 0.29 -18.98
C PRO A 67 8.69 -0.51 -18.07
N VAL A 68 8.29 -0.85 -16.84
CA VAL A 68 9.18 -1.43 -15.82
C VAL A 68 8.88 -2.91 -15.64
N GLY A 69 9.85 -3.76 -15.96
CA GLY A 69 9.80 -5.21 -15.76
C GLY A 69 10.77 -5.72 -14.70
N LEU A 70 10.66 -7.00 -14.39
CA LEU A 70 11.57 -7.71 -13.48
C LEU A 70 12.43 -8.70 -14.26
N SER A 71 13.75 -8.65 -14.07
CA SER A 71 14.65 -9.59 -14.73
C SER A 71 14.54 -11.00 -14.14
N GLY A 72 14.70 -12.01 -15.01
CA GLY A 72 14.71 -13.43 -14.63
C GLY A 72 15.85 -13.80 -13.68
N LYS A 73 16.92 -12.98 -13.65
CA LYS A 73 18.03 -13.11 -12.69
C LYS A 73 17.60 -13.05 -11.22
N ILE A 74 16.49 -12.36 -10.95
CA ILE A 74 15.95 -12.26 -9.59
C ILE A 74 15.30 -13.57 -9.16
N ASP A 75 14.64 -14.30 -10.06
CA ASP A 75 13.87 -15.51 -9.74
C ASP A 75 14.24 -16.71 -10.64
N PRO A 76 15.51 -17.18 -10.62
CA PRO A 76 15.98 -18.24 -11.52
C PRO A 76 15.25 -19.58 -11.28
N LEU A 77 14.70 -19.78 -10.08
CA LEU A 77 13.97 -20.99 -9.73
C LEU A 77 12.46 -20.87 -9.94
N LEU A 78 11.95 -19.71 -10.37
CA LEU A 78 10.51 -19.43 -10.48
C LEU A 78 9.75 -19.74 -9.19
N THR A 79 10.32 -19.39 -8.03
CA THR A 79 9.69 -19.56 -6.72
C THR A 79 8.92 -18.33 -6.28
N GLY A 80 9.24 -17.15 -6.83
CA GLY A 80 8.59 -15.88 -6.56
C GLY A 80 7.61 -15.42 -7.65
N THR A 81 7.61 -16.05 -8.83
CA THR A 81 6.92 -15.55 -10.03
C THR A 81 5.43 -15.27 -9.79
N THR A 82 4.73 -16.16 -9.07
CA THR A 82 3.31 -15.96 -8.69
C THR A 82 3.11 -14.70 -7.83
N ALA A 83 4.05 -14.37 -6.96
CA ALA A 83 4.00 -13.13 -6.19
C ALA A 83 4.37 -11.91 -7.04
N PHE A 84 5.38 -12.01 -7.92
CA PHE A 84 5.83 -10.90 -8.76
C PHE A 84 4.73 -10.38 -9.71
N THR A 85 3.81 -11.24 -10.17
CA THR A 85 2.65 -10.80 -10.95
C THR A 85 1.75 -9.80 -10.21
N ASN A 86 1.87 -9.72 -8.88
CA ASN A 86 1.08 -8.84 -8.02
C ASN A 86 1.86 -7.63 -7.47
N LEU A 87 3.08 -7.37 -7.96
CA LEU A 87 3.95 -6.28 -7.46
C LEU A 87 4.10 -5.10 -8.44
N GLY A 88 3.19 -4.98 -9.41
CA GLY A 88 3.07 -3.79 -10.27
C GLY A 88 4.01 -3.73 -11.48
N PHE A 89 4.76 -4.79 -11.78
CA PHE A 89 5.59 -4.86 -12.98
C PHE A 89 4.74 -4.91 -14.25
N GLY A 90 5.14 -4.12 -15.25
CA GLY A 90 4.54 -4.10 -16.57
C GLY A 90 4.85 -5.33 -17.43
N PHE A 91 5.92 -6.08 -17.12
CA PHE A 91 6.26 -7.37 -17.73
C PHE A 91 7.27 -8.14 -16.86
N LEU A 92 7.42 -9.45 -17.10
CA LEU A 92 8.37 -10.30 -16.36
C LEU A 92 9.28 -11.05 -17.34
N GLU A 93 10.57 -11.10 -17.04
CA GLU A 93 11.52 -12.01 -17.69
C GLU A 93 11.62 -13.31 -16.88
N VAL A 94 11.58 -14.45 -17.56
CA VAL A 94 11.74 -15.80 -17.02
C VAL A 94 12.97 -16.44 -17.67
N GLY A 95 13.85 -17.03 -16.86
CA GLY A 95 15.04 -17.70 -17.34
C GLY A 95 16.35 -16.93 -17.07
N PRO A 96 17.47 -17.36 -17.66
CA PRO A 96 17.55 -18.23 -18.85
C PRO A 96 17.06 -19.67 -18.63
N ILE A 97 16.29 -20.20 -19.58
CA ILE A 97 15.80 -21.58 -19.58
C ILE A 97 16.66 -22.44 -20.49
N THR A 98 17.00 -23.62 -20.00
CA THR A 98 17.75 -24.68 -20.69
C THR A 98 16.88 -25.91 -20.86
N LEU A 99 17.25 -26.80 -21.80
CA LEU A 99 16.51 -28.05 -22.03
C LEU A 99 16.51 -28.92 -20.76
N GLU A 100 17.71 -29.24 -20.27
CA GLU A 100 17.93 -29.98 -19.04
C GLU A 100 18.11 -29.07 -17.82
N ARG A 101 17.87 -29.60 -16.63
CA ARG A 101 18.16 -28.89 -15.38
C ARG A 101 19.67 -28.65 -15.26
N LYS A 102 20.03 -27.42 -14.89
CA LYS A 102 21.39 -27.05 -14.47
C LYS A 102 21.31 -26.47 -13.07
N ASP A 103 21.95 -27.10 -12.11
CA ASP A 103 22.12 -26.50 -10.80
C ASP A 103 23.28 -25.51 -10.90
N GLY A 104 23.03 -24.23 -10.57
CA GLY A 104 24.06 -23.20 -10.62
C GLY A 104 25.15 -23.48 -9.58
N ASP A 105 26.42 -23.39 -9.99
CA ASP A 105 27.55 -23.77 -9.14
C ASP A 105 27.88 -22.74 -8.04
N GLN A 106 27.30 -21.54 -8.13
CA GLN A 106 27.63 -20.42 -7.25
C GLN A 106 26.39 -19.61 -6.83
N PHE A 107 26.45 -19.02 -5.64
CA PHE A 107 25.46 -18.06 -5.18
C PHE A 107 25.88 -16.63 -5.55
N PRO A 108 24.92 -15.70 -5.75
CA PRO A 108 25.25 -14.30 -6.00
C PRO A 108 26.08 -13.70 -4.86
N LEU A 109 27.13 -12.98 -5.23
CA LEU A 109 28.00 -12.24 -4.31
C LEU A 109 27.41 -10.85 -4.09
N VAL A 110 27.16 -10.51 -2.84
CA VAL A 110 26.51 -9.24 -2.46
C VAL A 110 27.57 -8.27 -1.96
N ASP A 111 27.81 -7.19 -2.70
CA ASP A 111 28.60 -6.05 -2.24
C ASP A 111 27.68 -5.03 -1.58
N THR A 112 27.72 -4.97 -0.25
CA THR A 112 26.90 -4.05 0.53
C THR A 112 27.37 -2.60 0.49
N GLU A 113 28.66 -2.36 0.23
CA GLU A 113 29.23 -1.01 0.20
C GLU A 113 28.85 -0.31 -1.10
N ASN A 114 29.02 -0.99 -2.23
CA ASN A 114 28.67 -0.47 -3.55
C ASN A 114 27.19 -0.70 -3.94
N GLN A 115 26.44 -1.41 -3.09
CA GLN A 115 25.06 -1.82 -3.33
C GLN A 115 24.91 -2.49 -4.71
N SER A 116 25.72 -3.50 -4.98
CA SER A 116 25.69 -4.30 -6.22
C SER A 116 25.64 -5.80 -5.91
N ILE A 117 25.13 -6.60 -6.85
CA ILE A 117 25.05 -8.06 -6.69
C ILE A 117 25.64 -8.70 -7.92
N GLU A 118 26.85 -9.22 -7.80
CA GLU A 118 27.44 -9.98 -8.90
C GLU A 118 26.71 -11.32 -9.03
N PHE A 119 25.89 -11.42 -10.07
CA PHE A 119 25.21 -12.66 -10.40
C PHE A 119 26.14 -13.59 -11.18
N PRO A 120 26.17 -14.89 -10.85
CA PRO A 120 26.95 -15.87 -11.59
C PRO A 120 26.55 -15.90 -13.07
N SER A 121 27.51 -16.21 -13.95
CA SER A 121 27.25 -16.43 -15.37
C SER A 121 26.34 -17.65 -15.60
N ASP A 122 26.44 -18.67 -14.74
CA ASP A 122 25.52 -19.81 -14.70
C ASP A 122 24.67 -19.74 -13.43
N GLN A 123 23.49 -19.14 -13.54
CA GLN A 123 22.54 -19.02 -12.41
C GLN A 123 21.73 -20.29 -12.18
N GLY A 124 22.01 -21.34 -12.96
CA GLY A 124 21.19 -22.53 -13.03
C GLY A 124 19.85 -22.30 -13.72
N SER A 125 19.22 -23.39 -14.09
CA SER A 125 17.90 -23.44 -14.73
C SER A 125 17.19 -24.69 -14.22
N ILE A 126 15.89 -24.56 -13.93
CA ILE A 126 15.08 -25.69 -13.47
C ILE A 126 14.76 -26.68 -14.61
N GLY A 127 15.16 -26.38 -15.85
CA GLY A 127 14.91 -27.17 -17.05
C GLY A 127 13.53 -26.91 -17.66
N LEU A 128 13.34 -27.36 -18.90
CA LEU A 128 12.13 -27.11 -19.69
C LEU A 128 10.86 -27.68 -19.02
N HIS A 129 10.89 -28.95 -18.61
CA HIS A 129 9.70 -29.63 -18.08
C HIS A 129 9.16 -28.97 -16.79
N ALA A 130 10.05 -28.65 -15.86
CA ALA A 130 9.68 -27.98 -14.61
C ALA A 130 9.18 -26.56 -14.86
N THR A 131 9.79 -25.85 -15.82
CA THR A 131 9.36 -24.50 -16.24
C THR A 131 7.94 -24.52 -16.78
N VAL A 132 7.62 -25.44 -17.71
CA VAL A 132 6.27 -25.59 -18.27
C VAL A 132 5.24 -25.88 -17.17
N THR A 133 5.58 -26.75 -16.21
CA THR A 133 4.67 -27.07 -15.09
C THR A 133 4.36 -25.84 -14.24
N LYS A 134 5.37 -25.01 -13.97
CA LYS A 134 5.19 -23.75 -13.22
C LYS A 134 4.40 -22.72 -14.01
N LEU A 135 4.76 -22.47 -15.27
CA LEU A 135 4.06 -21.49 -16.11
C LEU A 135 2.58 -21.84 -16.31
N ARG A 136 2.24 -23.13 -16.41
CA ARG A 136 0.82 -23.57 -16.43
C ARG A 136 0.03 -23.19 -15.18
N SER A 137 0.69 -23.13 -14.03
CA SER A 137 0.03 -22.80 -12.74
C SER A 137 -0.12 -21.30 -12.49
N ILE A 138 0.65 -20.48 -13.21
CA ILE A 138 0.70 -19.03 -13.01
C ILE A 138 -0.42 -18.38 -13.81
N LYS A 139 -1.29 -17.63 -13.12
CA LYS A 139 -2.22 -16.70 -13.77
C LYS A 139 -1.48 -15.40 -14.06
N THR A 140 -1.14 -15.18 -15.33
CA THR A 140 -0.43 -13.98 -15.77
C THR A 140 -1.40 -12.81 -15.93
N LYS A 141 -0.98 -11.62 -15.49
CA LYS A 141 -1.68 -10.35 -15.73
C LYS A 141 -0.92 -9.45 -16.70
N GLN A 142 0.39 -9.66 -16.77
CA GLN A 142 1.35 -8.93 -17.60
C GLN A 142 2.07 -9.89 -18.56
N PRO A 143 2.68 -9.38 -19.65
CA PRO A 143 3.47 -10.17 -20.57
C PRO A 143 4.64 -10.92 -19.91
N ILE A 144 4.89 -12.15 -20.34
CA ILE A 144 6.05 -12.97 -19.94
C ILE A 144 7.04 -13.10 -21.09
N PHE A 145 8.27 -12.69 -20.83
CA PHE A 145 9.38 -12.81 -21.76
C PHE A 145 10.26 -13.97 -21.30
N ILE A 146 10.54 -14.92 -22.18
CA ILE A 146 11.35 -16.08 -21.81
C ILE A 146 12.74 -15.96 -22.42
N ARG A 147 13.74 -15.88 -21.57
CA ARG A 147 15.14 -15.95 -21.97
C ARG A 147 15.56 -17.40 -22.14
N LEU A 148 16.22 -17.72 -23.26
CA LEU A 148 16.64 -19.07 -23.59
C LEU A 148 18.16 -19.17 -23.69
N SER A 149 18.71 -20.31 -23.29
CA SER A 149 20.12 -20.62 -23.41
C SER A 149 20.32 -22.08 -23.83
N GLY A 150 21.17 -22.32 -24.82
CA GLY A 150 21.44 -23.64 -25.37
C GLY A 150 22.03 -23.59 -26.78
N THR A 151 22.26 -24.76 -27.35
CA THR A 151 22.61 -24.94 -28.77
C THR A 151 21.42 -24.67 -29.69
N ASP A 152 21.64 -24.45 -30.98
CA ASP A 152 20.56 -24.11 -31.95
C ASP A 152 19.40 -25.13 -31.92
N ARG A 153 19.74 -26.43 -31.88
CA ARG A 153 18.75 -27.52 -31.80
C ARG A 153 17.97 -27.51 -30.49
N GLU A 154 18.62 -27.17 -29.38
CA GLU A 154 17.94 -27.04 -28.09
C GLU A 154 17.01 -25.83 -28.09
N LEU A 155 17.46 -24.70 -28.65
CA LEU A 155 16.67 -23.48 -28.76
C LEU A 155 15.41 -23.68 -29.61
N GLU A 156 15.50 -24.40 -30.73
CA GLU A 156 14.34 -24.76 -31.55
C GLU A 156 13.28 -25.52 -30.71
N ASN A 157 13.70 -26.54 -29.97
CA ASN A 157 12.80 -27.30 -29.10
C ASN A 157 12.21 -26.46 -27.97
N LEU A 158 13.03 -25.60 -27.36
CA LEU A 158 12.61 -24.68 -26.31
C LEU A 158 11.54 -23.69 -26.82
N ILE A 159 11.76 -23.06 -27.97
CA ILE A 159 10.81 -22.12 -28.58
C ILE A 159 9.48 -22.81 -28.86
N LEU A 160 9.49 -23.95 -29.56
CA LEU A 160 8.27 -24.66 -29.92
C LEU A 160 7.46 -25.12 -28.70
N THR A 161 8.13 -25.52 -27.62
CA THR A 161 7.47 -25.99 -26.39
C THR A 161 6.95 -24.84 -25.53
N LEU A 162 7.71 -23.73 -25.46
CA LEU A 162 7.40 -22.59 -24.59
C LEU A 162 6.53 -21.53 -25.27
N ASP A 163 6.36 -21.59 -26.58
CA ASP A 163 5.54 -20.63 -27.35
C ASP A 163 4.18 -20.39 -26.68
N PRO A 164 3.38 -21.39 -26.27
CA PRO A 164 2.07 -21.13 -25.67
C PRO A 164 2.08 -20.32 -24.36
N TYR A 165 3.24 -20.18 -23.70
CA TYR A 165 3.38 -19.52 -22.39
C TYR A 165 4.19 -18.22 -22.44
N ALA A 166 4.82 -17.91 -23.57
CA ALA A 166 5.61 -16.69 -23.76
C ALA A 166 4.80 -15.63 -24.51
N ASP A 167 5.08 -14.36 -24.25
CA ASP A 167 4.66 -13.23 -25.10
C ASP A 167 5.82 -12.75 -25.98
N GLY A 168 7.06 -13.05 -25.59
CA GLY A 168 8.27 -12.80 -26.38
C GLY A 168 9.43 -13.66 -25.91
N PHE A 169 10.45 -13.79 -26.77
CA PHE A 169 11.65 -14.56 -26.48
C PHE A 169 12.90 -13.68 -26.45
N ILE A 170 13.85 -14.01 -25.57
CA ILE A 170 15.16 -13.36 -25.51
C ILE A 170 16.22 -14.44 -25.76
N ILE A 171 17.06 -14.22 -26.77
CA ILE A 171 18.13 -15.17 -27.12
C ILE A 171 19.47 -14.45 -27.23
N ASP A 172 20.53 -15.11 -26.78
CA ASP A 172 21.91 -14.66 -26.99
C ASP A 172 22.43 -15.06 -28.40
N ASN A 173 21.66 -15.91 -29.10
CA ASN A 173 22.00 -16.48 -30.40
C ASN A 173 21.55 -15.58 -31.57
N LYS A 174 22.34 -15.59 -32.65
CA LYS A 174 22.26 -14.67 -33.78
C LYS A 174 21.75 -15.32 -35.07
N GLU A 175 21.37 -16.59 -35.01
CA GLU A 175 20.81 -17.30 -36.16
C GLU A 175 19.38 -16.89 -36.48
N GLN A 176 19.13 -16.63 -37.76
CA GLN A 176 17.84 -16.15 -38.27
C GLN A 176 16.80 -17.29 -38.39
N SER A 177 17.25 -18.55 -38.45
CA SER A 177 16.42 -19.76 -38.49
C SER A 177 15.45 -19.82 -37.32
N LEU A 178 15.93 -19.52 -36.10
CA LEU A 178 15.16 -19.57 -34.85
C LEU A 178 13.99 -18.58 -34.82
N ILE A 179 14.13 -17.43 -35.49
CA ILE A 179 13.13 -16.35 -35.49
C ILE A 179 11.88 -16.78 -36.28
N SER A 180 12.06 -17.62 -37.31
CA SER A 180 10.95 -18.10 -38.16
C SER A 180 10.04 -19.12 -37.47
N LEU A 181 10.43 -19.64 -36.30
CA LEU A 181 9.69 -20.67 -35.57
C LEU A 181 8.50 -20.12 -34.77
N THR A 182 8.43 -18.81 -34.55
CA THR A 182 7.38 -18.17 -33.75
C THR A 182 6.90 -16.88 -34.42
N SER A 183 5.63 -16.53 -34.22
CA SER A 183 5.08 -15.22 -34.60
C SER A 183 5.32 -14.14 -33.54
N LYS A 184 5.90 -14.51 -32.39
CA LYS A 184 6.12 -13.64 -31.24
C LYS A 184 7.43 -12.86 -31.39
N PRO A 185 7.54 -11.66 -30.79
CA PRO A 185 8.76 -10.88 -30.90
C PRO A 185 9.95 -11.58 -30.25
N VAL A 186 11.06 -11.60 -30.98
CA VAL A 186 12.34 -12.17 -30.54
C VAL A 186 13.35 -11.05 -30.38
N TYR A 187 13.96 -10.97 -29.21
CA TYR A 187 14.93 -9.96 -28.82
C TYR A 187 16.32 -10.57 -28.73
N CYS A 188 17.32 -9.87 -29.25
CA CYS A 188 18.72 -10.28 -29.12
C CYS A 188 19.32 -9.69 -27.84
N ALA A 189 19.77 -10.55 -26.93
CA ALA A 189 20.50 -10.12 -25.75
C ALA A 189 21.97 -9.80 -26.10
N ILE A 190 22.42 -8.61 -25.70
CA ILE A 190 23.76 -8.09 -25.93
C ILE A 190 24.44 -7.91 -24.56
N PRO A 191 25.49 -8.69 -24.26
CA PRO A 191 26.27 -8.57 -23.03
C PRO A 191 27.08 -7.26 -22.93
N SER A 192 27.40 -6.85 -21.70
CA SER A 192 28.06 -5.57 -21.36
C SER A 192 29.41 -5.36 -22.06
N GLU A 193 30.21 -6.43 -22.06
CA GLU A 193 31.62 -6.43 -22.50
C GLU A 193 31.78 -6.52 -24.02
N GLN A 194 30.71 -6.91 -24.72
CA GLN A 194 30.80 -7.14 -26.15
C GLN A 194 30.71 -5.80 -26.89
N LYS A 195 31.81 -5.38 -27.52
CA LYS A 195 31.74 -4.31 -28.54
C LYS A 195 30.67 -4.73 -29.54
N LEU A 196 29.75 -3.82 -29.88
CA LEU A 196 28.87 -3.94 -31.04
C LEU A 196 29.76 -4.11 -32.28
N LYS A 197 30.15 -5.36 -32.57
CA LYS A 197 30.93 -5.74 -33.75
C LYS A 197 30.03 -5.81 -34.98
N GLU A 198 28.72 -5.95 -34.77
CA GLU A 198 27.70 -6.03 -35.81
C GLU A 198 27.23 -4.66 -36.27
N SER A 199 26.85 -4.60 -37.54
CA SER A 199 26.15 -3.45 -38.07
C SER A 199 24.77 -3.35 -37.42
N ILE A 200 24.38 -2.15 -37.00
CA ILE A 200 23.05 -1.86 -36.43
C ILE A 200 21.93 -2.28 -37.40
N PHE A 201 22.21 -2.25 -38.69
CA PHE A 201 21.34 -2.74 -39.75
C PHE A 201 21.01 -4.23 -39.65
N GLU A 202 21.98 -5.09 -39.33
CA GLU A 202 21.75 -6.53 -39.16
C GLU A 202 20.86 -6.83 -37.95
N LEU A 203 21.11 -6.18 -36.81
CA LEU A 203 20.27 -6.34 -35.62
C LEU A 203 18.85 -5.88 -35.89
N GLN A 204 18.68 -4.76 -36.58
CA GLN A 204 17.38 -4.21 -36.92
C GLN A 204 16.63 -5.05 -37.97
N SER A 205 17.31 -5.73 -38.89
CA SER A 205 16.64 -6.57 -39.89
C SER A 205 16.18 -7.91 -39.31
N LYS A 206 16.91 -8.48 -38.34
CA LYS A 206 16.66 -9.82 -37.80
C LYS A 206 15.68 -9.82 -36.62
N PHE A 207 15.90 -8.97 -35.62
CA PHE A 207 15.20 -9.05 -34.32
C PHE A 207 14.11 -8.01 -34.17
N SER A 208 13.10 -8.26 -33.34
CA SER A 208 12.10 -7.25 -32.96
C SER A 208 12.69 -6.14 -32.10
N GLY A 209 13.72 -6.47 -31.32
CA GLY A 209 14.44 -5.51 -30.50
C GLY A 209 15.75 -6.08 -29.97
N ILE A 210 16.42 -5.30 -29.12
CA ILE A 210 17.62 -5.73 -28.40
C ILE A 210 17.41 -5.59 -26.89
N LEU A 211 18.05 -6.48 -26.13
CA LEU A 211 18.18 -6.38 -24.69
C LEU A 211 19.63 -6.08 -24.33
N LEU A 212 19.89 -4.90 -23.77
CA LEU A 212 21.20 -4.47 -23.33
C LEU A 212 21.39 -4.85 -21.85
N SER A 213 22.24 -5.85 -21.60
CA SER A 213 22.71 -6.17 -20.24
C SER A 213 24.02 -5.45 -20.00
N LEU A 214 24.10 -4.59 -19.00
CA LEU A 214 25.27 -3.74 -18.75
C LEU A 214 25.71 -3.88 -17.28
N ASP A 215 26.98 -3.56 -17.00
CA ASP A 215 27.54 -3.71 -15.66
C ASP A 215 26.88 -2.79 -14.63
N GLU A 216 26.68 -3.33 -13.44
CA GLU A 216 25.67 -2.92 -12.46
C GLU A 216 25.92 -1.55 -11.77
N ASN A 217 26.97 -0.83 -12.17
CA ASN A 217 27.47 0.32 -11.43
C ASN A 217 27.60 1.64 -12.21
N ASN A 218 27.25 1.71 -13.49
CA ASN A 218 27.38 2.98 -14.25
C ASN A 218 26.20 3.30 -15.18
N VAL A 219 25.19 4.00 -14.65
CA VAL A 219 24.02 4.49 -15.42
C VAL A 219 24.43 5.46 -16.53
N GLU A 220 25.52 6.21 -16.37
CA GLU A 220 25.99 7.13 -17.42
C GLU A 220 26.49 6.36 -18.65
N GLU A 221 27.14 5.21 -18.43
CA GLU A 221 27.54 4.31 -19.51
C GLU A 221 26.32 3.72 -20.23
N TYR A 222 25.25 3.35 -19.51
CA TYR A 222 23.98 2.94 -20.12
C TYR A 222 23.48 4.02 -21.07
N MET A 223 23.34 5.24 -20.56
CA MET A 223 22.83 6.36 -21.36
C MET A 223 23.69 6.61 -22.60
N SER A 224 25.02 6.59 -22.46
CA SER A 224 25.93 6.82 -23.58
C SER A 224 25.82 5.72 -24.65
N LYS A 225 25.71 4.45 -24.25
CA LYS A 225 25.55 3.33 -25.20
C LYS A 225 24.21 3.39 -25.92
N ILE A 226 23.12 3.66 -25.19
CA ILE A 226 21.76 3.77 -25.77
C ILE A 226 21.71 4.92 -26.77
N LYS A 227 22.19 6.11 -26.39
CA LYS A 227 22.26 7.28 -27.28
C LYS A 227 23.05 6.94 -28.54
N LYS A 228 24.23 6.33 -28.40
CA LYS A 228 25.05 5.93 -29.55
C LYS A 228 24.32 4.94 -30.47
N ILE A 229 23.58 3.98 -29.93
CA ILE A 229 22.78 3.03 -30.73
C ILE A 229 21.66 3.76 -31.50
N ARG A 230 20.96 4.69 -30.84
CA ARG A 230 19.92 5.53 -31.46
C ARG A 230 20.49 6.48 -32.51
N ASP A 231 21.60 7.14 -32.24
CA ASP A 231 22.29 8.07 -33.15
C ASP A 231 22.79 7.36 -34.42
N CYS A 232 23.17 6.10 -34.30
CA CYS A 232 23.53 5.25 -35.44
C CYS A 232 22.30 4.70 -36.21
N GLY A 233 21.08 5.14 -35.88
CA GLY A 233 19.86 4.87 -36.66
C GLY A 233 19.02 3.67 -36.21
N TYR A 234 19.28 3.07 -35.04
CA TYR A 234 18.47 1.95 -34.56
C TYR A 234 17.07 2.39 -34.13
N SER A 235 16.03 1.91 -34.83
CA SER A 235 14.63 2.35 -34.61
C SER A 235 13.74 1.32 -33.93
N LYS A 236 14.26 0.14 -33.61
CA LYS A 236 13.50 -0.95 -32.97
C LYS A 236 13.55 -0.86 -31.43
N THR A 237 12.81 -1.75 -30.75
CA THR A 237 12.66 -1.74 -29.31
C THR A 237 14.00 -1.97 -28.59
N ILE A 238 14.35 -1.11 -27.63
CA ILE A 238 15.51 -1.27 -26.74
C ILE A 238 15.01 -1.57 -25.32
N ILE A 239 15.31 -2.78 -24.84
CA ILE A 239 15.13 -3.17 -23.44
C ILE A 239 16.49 -3.06 -22.74
N THR A 240 16.51 -2.49 -21.55
CA THR A 240 17.74 -2.45 -20.72
C THR A 240 17.55 -3.34 -19.50
N SER A 241 18.63 -3.97 -19.02
CA SER A 241 18.61 -4.77 -17.79
C SER A 241 19.72 -4.31 -16.86
N GLY A 242 19.34 -3.87 -15.66
CA GLY A 242 20.22 -3.50 -14.55
C GLY A 242 20.59 -2.02 -14.38
N GLY A 243 21.33 -1.73 -13.31
CA GLY A 243 21.79 -0.38 -12.95
C GLY A 243 20.74 0.55 -12.29
N ILE A 244 19.49 0.11 -12.19
CA ILE A 244 18.39 0.93 -11.66
C ILE A 244 18.23 0.71 -10.16
N LYS A 245 18.80 1.63 -9.38
CA LYS A 245 18.73 1.64 -7.90
C LYS A 245 17.72 2.66 -7.37
N GLU A 246 17.18 3.54 -8.21
CA GLU A 246 16.21 4.56 -7.80
C GLU A 246 15.45 5.11 -9.01
N PRO A 247 14.32 5.81 -8.82
CA PRO A 247 13.50 6.25 -9.94
C PRO A 247 14.23 7.12 -10.97
N GLN A 248 15.16 7.99 -10.53
CA GLN A 248 15.91 8.85 -11.45
C GLN A 248 16.70 8.03 -12.48
N HIS A 249 17.31 6.91 -12.09
CA HIS A 249 18.06 6.06 -13.04
C HIS A 249 17.17 5.51 -14.15
N ALA A 250 15.95 5.06 -13.81
CA ALA A 250 15.00 4.58 -14.81
C ALA A 250 14.57 5.72 -15.74
N LEU A 251 14.32 6.91 -15.20
CA LEU A 251 13.98 8.10 -15.98
C LEU A 251 15.09 8.48 -16.96
N ASP A 252 16.34 8.50 -16.49
CA ASP A 252 17.52 8.85 -17.28
C ASP A 252 17.76 7.86 -18.43
N ILE A 253 17.59 6.56 -18.15
CA ILE A 253 17.73 5.49 -19.16
C ILE A 253 16.64 5.57 -20.23
N ILE A 254 15.39 5.81 -19.82
CA ILE A 254 14.26 5.99 -20.76
C ILE A 254 14.47 7.24 -21.61
N GLU A 255 14.89 8.37 -21.01
CA GLU A 255 15.21 9.61 -21.75
C GLU A 255 16.39 9.46 -22.71
N ALA A 256 17.35 8.58 -22.40
CA ALA A 256 18.44 8.27 -23.31
C ALA A 256 17.98 7.47 -24.56
N GLY A 257 16.75 6.94 -24.55
CA GLY A 257 16.13 6.28 -25.69
C GLY A 257 15.81 4.80 -25.48
N ALA A 258 15.85 4.28 -24.24
CA ALA A 258 15.33 2.95 -23.94
C ALA A 258 13.79 2.95 -23.90
N ASP A 259 13.17 1.89 -24.40
CA ASP A 259 11.72 1.76 -24.46
C ASP A 259 11.17 1.07 -23.21
N LEU A 260 11.91 0.07 -22.70
CA LEU A 260 11.57 -0.74 -21.53
C LEU A 260 12.81 -0.96 -20.65
N VAL A 261 12.58 -1.17 -19.35
CA VAL A 261 13.65 -1.41 -18.36
C VAL A 261 13.34 -2.63 -17.51
N LEU A 262 14.33 -3.48 -17.25
CA LEU A 262 14.26 -4.64 -16.37
C LEU A 262 15.08 -4.36 -15.10
N LEU A 263 14.43 -4.51 -13.95
CA LEU A 263 15.09 -4.36 -12.66
C LEU A 263 15.83 -5.65 -12.26
N THR A 264 17.04 -5.50 -11.71
CA THR A 264 17.95 -6.59 -11.26
C THR A 264 18.40 -6.33 -9.80
N ASP A 265 19.70 -6.42 -9.50
CA ASP A 265 20.36 -6.06 -8.23
C ASP A 265 19.79 -4.81 -7.55
N GLY A 266 19.58 -3.71 -8.28
CA GLY A 266 19.07 -2.46 -7.72
C GLY A 266 17.68 -2.59 -7.10
N TYR A 267 16.85 -3.52 -7.58
CA TYR A 267 15.56 -3.87 -6.98
C TYR A 267 15.72 -4.49 -5.60
N VAL A 268 16.71 -5.37 -5.43
CA VAL A 268 16.97 -6.05 -4.15
C VAL A 268 17.33 -5.02 -3.08
N PHE A 269 18.20 -4.05 -3.38
CA PHE A 269 18.57 -3.03 -2.38
C PHE A 269 17.46 -2.01 -2.12
N SER A 270 16.71 -1.65 -3.16
CA SER A 270 15.68 -0.61 -3.11
C SER A 270 14.36 -1.07 -2.55
N GLY A 271 14.10 -2.38 -2.62
CA GLY A 271 12.87 -3.01 -2.18
C GLY A 271 11.74 -2.97 -3.22
N PRO A 272 10.64 -3.70 -2.96
CA PRO A 272 9.59 -3.89 -3.97
C PRO A 272 8.76 -2.65 -4.29
N GLY A 273 8.85 -1.58 -3.51
CA GLY A 273 8.22 -0.31 -3.84
C GLY A 273 8.88 0.46 -4.98
N LEU A 274 10.08 0.04 -5.45
CA LEU A 274 10.82 0.73 -6.51
C LEU A 274 9.99 0.86 -7.80
N THR A 275 9.27 -0.18 -8.23
CA THR A 275 8.42 -0.14 -9.42
C THR A 275 7.33 0.94 -9.31
N ASN A 276 6.63 1.00 -8.17
CA ASN A 276 5.63 2.03 -7.92
C ASN A 276 6.26 3.43 -7.93
N ARG A 277 7.44 3.61 -7.31
CA ARG A 277 8.13 4.92 -7.28
C ARG A 277 8.60 5.35 -8.68
N ILE A 278 9.05 4.41 -9.52
CA ILE A 278 9.36 4.71 -10.94
C ILE A 278 8.10 5.15 -11.68
N ASN A 279 6.99 4.43 -11.53
CA ASN A 279 5.72 4.77 -12.18
C ASN A 279 5.18 6.14 -11.73
N GLU A 280 5.21 6.43 -10.43
CA GLU A 280 4.83 7.74 -9.89
C GLU A 280 5.71 8.88 -10.41
N ALA A 281 7.01 8.64 -10.59
CA ALA A 281 7.96 9.61 -11.12
C ALA A 281 7.83 9.81 -12.64
N LEU A 282 7.57 8.75 -13.41
CA LEU A 282 7.23 8.83 -14.84
C LEU A 282 5.97 9.68 -15.04
N LEU A 283 4.92 9.40 -14.27
CA LEU A 283 3.66 10.12 -14.37
C LEU A 283 3.79 11.59 -13.97
N SER A 284 4.73 11.94 -13.08
CA SER A 284 4.98 13.33 -12.69
C SER A 284 5.46 14.21 -13.86
N LYS A 285 6.00 13.61 -14.93
CA LYS A 285 6.42 14.32 -16.14
C LYS A 285 5.28 14.56 -17.12
N GLU A 286 4.22 13.77 -17.05
CA GLU A 286 3.06 13.90 -17.93
C GLU A 286 2.20 15.09 -17.48
N GLU A 287 1.90 16.02 -18.39
CA GLU A 287 0.95 17.11 -18.13
C GLU A 287 -0.49 16.55 -18.18
N LEU A 288 -0.95 15.99 -17.06
CA LEU A 288 -2.31 15.47 -16.99
C LEU A 288 -3.34 16.59 -16.78
N PRO A 289 -4.39 16.67 -17.61
CA PRO A 289 -5.47 17.64 -17.42
C PRO A 289 -6.16 17.38 -16.08
N THR A 290 -6.09 18.38 -15.20
CA THR A 290 -6.66 18.26 -13.84
C THR A 290 -8.12 18.72 -13.83
N GLU A 291 -9.01 17.92 -14.42
CA GLU A 291 -10.45 18.18 -14.28
C GLU A 291 -10.91 17.90 -12.84
N GLN A 292 -11.55 18.91 -12.24
CA GLN A 292 -12.07 18.76 -10.89
C GLN A 292 -13.27 17.83 -10.87
N GLN A 293 -13.20 16.79 -10.05
CA GLN A 293 -14.23 15.76 -10.00
C GLN A 293 -15.54 16.29 -9.43
N LYS A 294 -16.64 16.13 -10.16
CA LYS A 294 -17.97 16.48 -9.66
C LYS A 294 -18.26 15.63 -8.42
N GLY A 295 -18.77 16.25 -7.35
CA GLY A 295 -19.12 15.54 -6.10
C GLY A 295 -18.08 15.56 -4.98
N TRP A 296 -16.84 16.02 -5.19
CA TRP A 296 -15.86 16.14 -4.10
C TRP A 296 -16.38 17.01 -2.94
N ARG A 297 -17.16 18.06 -3.25
CA ARG A 297 -17.80 18.93 -2.24
C ARG A 297 -18.78 18.17 -1.35
N ALA A 298 -19.45 17.15 -1.87
CA ALA A 298 -20.39 16.36 -1.09
C ALA A 298 -19.66 15.50 -0.04
N TYR A 299 -18.53 14.89 -0.40
CA TYR A 299 -17.63 14.24 0.57
C TYR A 299 -17.04 15.23 1.57
N TRP A 300 -16.70 16.44 1.14
CA TRP A 300 -16.22 17.47 2.05
C TRP A 300 -17.30 17.87 3.07
N LEU A 301 -18.55 18.07 2.63
CA LEU A 301 -19.69 18.34 3.51
C LEU A 301 -19.99 17.16 4.43
N PHE A 302 -19.86 15.92 3.96
CA PHE A 302 -19.97 14.73 4.79
C PHE A 302 -18.94 14.76 5.94
N GLY A 303 -17.67 15.04 5.66
CA GLY A 303 -16.65 15.21 6.70
C GLY A 303 -16.91 16.40 7.64
N LEU A 304 -17.42 17.51 7.11
CA LEU A 304 -17.81 18.67 7.90
C LEU A 304 -18.93 18.33 8.89
N PHE A 305 -20.01 17.69 8.44
CA PHE A 305 -21.12 17.32 9.30
C PHE A 305 -20.73 16.27 10.34
N ILE A 306 -19.80 15.35 10.01
CA ILE A 306 -19.20 14.47 11.01
C ILE A 306 -18.47 15.27 12.09
N SER A 307 -17.68 16.26 11.69
CA SER A 307 -16.95 17.12 12.64
C SER A 307 -17.91 17.92 13.54
N ILE A 308 -18.99 18.48 12.96
CA ILE A 308 -20.04 19.19 13.71
C ILE A 308 -20.75 18.24 14.69
N GLY A 309 -21.11 17.02 14.24
CA GLY A 309 -21.69 16.00 15.11
C GLY A 309 -20.76 15.65 16.28
N GLY A 310 -19.45 15.52 16.02
CA GLY A 310 -18.45 15.32 17.06
C GLY A 310 -18.33 16.51 18.01
N LEU A 311 -18.40 17.75 17.53
CA LEU A 311 -18.41 18.95 18.39
C LEU A 311 -19.67 19.03 19.26
N LEU A 312 -20.85 18.66 18.73
CA LEU A 312 -22.08 18.59 19.50
C LEU A 312 -22.01 17.47 20.55
N ALA A 313 -21.50 16.29 20.19
CA ALA A 313 -21.27 15.20 21.14
C ALA A 313 -20.29 15.61 22.24
N LEU A 314 -19.22 16.34 21.90
CA LEU A 314 -18.27 16.90 22.87
C LEU A 314 -18.97 17.88 23.83
N LEU A 315 -19.76 18.81 23.28
CA LEU A 315 -20.52 19.79 24.06
C LEU A 315 -21.47 19.09 25.05
N PHE A 316 -22.24 18.10 24.59
CA PHE A 316 -23.14 17.34 25.45
C PHE A 316 -22.38 16.51 26.49
N SER A 317 -21.26 15.89 26.13
CA SER A 317 -20.44 15.11 27.08
C SER A 317 -19.90 15.95 28.24
N VAL A 318 -19.60 17.23 27.99
CA VAL A 318 -19.09 18.16 29.02
C VAL A 318 -20.22 18.83 29.80
N THR A 319 -21.40 19.02 29.22
CA THR A 319 -22.51 19.78 29.84
C THR A 319 -23.60 18.90 30.43
N SER A 320 -24.10 17.94 29.65
CA SER A 320 -25.22 17.06 29.97
C SER A 320 -24.88 15.63 29.56
N ILE A 321 -24.18 14.93 30.46
CA ILE A 321 -23.72 13.55 30.25
C ILE A 321 -24.89 12.63 29.88
N ILE A 322 -26.02 12.76 30.58
CA ILE A 322 -27.28 12.04 30.29
C ILE A 322 -28.26 13.03 29.68
N LEU A 323 -28.83 12.67 28.53
CA LEU A 323 -29.80 13.48 27.79
C LEU A 323 -31.24 13.15 28.21
N PRO A 324 -32.22 14.03 27.96
CA PRO A 324 -33.59 13.79 28.42
C PRO A 324 -34.25 12.49 27.92
N TYR A 325 -33.86 12.01 26.73
CA TYR A 325 -34.35 10.73 26.22
C TYR A 325 -33.66 9.53 26.89
N ASP A 326 -32.40 9.68 27.34
CA ASP A 326 -31.71 8.69 28.17
C ASP A 326 -32.49 8.52 29.50
N GLU A 327 -32.90 9.63 30.14
CA GLU A 327 -33.71 9.61 31.38
C GLU A 327 -35.07 8.93 31.15
N ALA A 328 -35.72 9.21 30.01
CA ALA A 328 -36.98 8.57 29.64
C ALA A 328 -36.82 7.05 29.43
N PHE A 329 -35.72 6.61 28.83
CA PHE A 329 -35.42 5.18 28.68
C PHE A 329 -35.12 4.52 30.03
N LEU A 330 -34.26 5.14 30.84
CA LEU A 330 -33.86 4.66 32.16
C LEU A 330 -35.00 4.71 33.19
N ARG A 331 -36.06 5.49 32.93
CA ARG A 331 -37.16 5.78 33.86
C ARG A 331 -36.65 6.32 35.20
N MET A 332 -35.60 7.13 35.14
CA MET A 332 -34.83 7.62 36.28
C MET A 332 -34.22 8.98 35.94
N GLU A 333 -34.18 9.90 36.90
CA GLU A 333 -33.50 11.18 36.74
C GLU A 333 -31.99 11.04 36.87
N ARG A 334 -31.22 11.83 36.11
CA ARG A 334 -29.74 11.86 36.20
C ARG A 334 -29.21 12.14 37.62
N LYS A 335 -29.98 12.86 38.44
CA LYS A 335 -29.63 13.19 39.83
C LYS A 335 -29.60 11.94 40.70
N GLU A 336 -30.48 10.98 40.46
CA GLU A 336 -30.56 9.72 41.21
C GLU A 336 -29.33 8.86 40.92
N ILE A 337 -28.91 8.77 39.66
CA ILE A 337 -27.68 8.07 39.25
C ILE A 337 -26.46 8.72 39.89
N PHE A 338 -26.40 10.06 39.88
CA PHE A 338 -25.30 10.81 40.48
C PHE A 338 -25.20 10.61 42.00
N GLN A 339 -26.34 10.58 42.70
CA GLN A 339 -26.40 10.33 44.14
C GLN A 339 -26.03 8.89 44.49
N PHE A 340 -26.46 7.93 43.68
CA PHE A 340 -26.20 6.51 43.90
C PHE A 340 -24.73 6.16 43.71
N ASN A 341 -24.22 6.37 42.50
CA ASN A 341 -22.80 6.25 42.22
C ASN A 341 -22.43 7.23 41.13
N LYS A 342 -21.86 8.32 41.61
CA LYS A 342 -21.35 9.38 40.80
C LYS A 342 -20.53 8.80 39.62
N ARG A 343 -19.54 7.92 39.87
CA ARG A 343 -18.58 7.42 38.87
C ARG A 343 -19.19 6.82 37.60
N VAL A 344 -20.42 6.29 37.64
CA VAL A 344 -21.17 5.84 36.46
C VAL A 344 -21.32 6.96 35.43
N MET A 345 -21.70 8.16 35.88
CA MET A 345 -21.86 9.33 35.00
C MET A 345 -20.53 9.71 34.34
N TRP A 346 -19.44 9.74 35.10
CA TRP A 346 -18.12 10.11 34.59
C TRP A 346 -17.58 9.06 33.62
N PHE A 347 -17.90 7.78 33.85
CA PHE A 347 -17.57 6.69 32.95
C PHE A 347 -18.26 6.84 31.59
N MET A 348 -19.57 7.13 31.58
CA MET A 348 -20.31 7.43 30.34
C MET A 348 -19.76 8.68 29.65
N ALA A 349 -19.44 9.73 30.40
CA ALA A 349 -18.83 10.94 29.87
C ALA A 349 -17.49 10.65 29.18
N HIS A 350 -16.68 9.76 29.77
CA HIS A 350 -15.43 9.30 29.18
C HIS A 350 -15.61 8.65 27.80
N ASP A 351 -16.56 7.72 27.65
CA ASP A 351 -16.80 7.03 26.37
C ASP A 351 -17.32 8.02 25.32
N ARG A 352 -18.29 8.87 25.68
CA ARG A 352 -18.88 9.87 24.78
C ARG A 352 -17.87 10.94 24.35
N MET A 353 -16.99 11.40 25.25
CA MET A 353 -15.98 12.41 24.93
C MET A 353 -14.85 11.84 24.05
N THR A 354 -14.50 10.58 24.24
CA THR A 354 -13.52 9.87 23.41
C THR A 354 -14.08 9.60 22.00
N LEU A 355 -15.35 9.20 21.91
CA LEU A 355 -16.09 9.14 20.64
C LEU A 355 -16.11 10.50 19.93
N ALA A 356 -16.44 11.58 20.64
CA ALA A 356 -16.52 12.91 20.07
C ALA A 356 -15.20 13.37 19.43
N GLY A 357 -14.06 13.19 20.11
CA GLY A 357 -12.75 13.51 19.53
C GLY A 357 -12.40 12.65 18.33
N THR A 358 -12.80 11.37 18.34
CA THR A 358 -12.63 10.45 17.20
C THR A 358 -13.45 10.92 15.99
N MET A 359 -14.69 11.36 16.20
CA MET A 359 -15.53 11.90 15.12
C MET A 359 -14.94 13.20 14.54
N ILE A 360 -14.51 14.14 15.38
CA ILE A 360 -13.86 15.39 14.91
C ILE A 360 -12.62 15.06 14.07
N SER A 361 -11.79 14.14 14.56
CA SER A 361 -10.60 13.65 13.87
C SER A 361 -10.91 13.05 12.50
N GLY A 362 -11.86 12.10 12.44
CA GLY A 362 -12.31 11.48 11.20
C GLY A 362 -12.88 12.48 10.21
N GLY A 363 -13.71 13.42 10.68
CA GLY A 363 -14.29 14.48 9.87
C GLY A 363 -13.23 15.38 9.21
N ILE A 364 -12.18 15.75 9.94
CA ILE A 364 -11.03 16.51 9.41
C ILE A 364 -10.30 15.72 8.32
N ILE A 365 -10.06 14.43 8.53
CA ILE A 365 -9.39 13.57 7.55
C ILE A 365 -10.24 13.43 6.28
N TYR A 366 -11.55 13.19 6.41
CA TYR A 366 -12.49 13.16 5.28
C TYR A 366 -12.44 14.46 4.47
N MET A 367 -12.42 15.61 5.14
CA MET A 367 -12.32 16.91 4.46
C MET A 367 -11.00 17.08 3.69
N HIS A 368 -9.87 16.60 4.24
CA HIS A 368 -8.57 16.64 3.55
C HIS A 368 -8.56 15.72 2.32
N LEU A 369 -9.01 14.46 2.47
CA LEU A 369 -9.13 13.50 1.37
C LEU A 369 -10.04 14.03 0.26
N ALA A 370 -11.17 14.65 0.62
CA ALA A 370 -12.10 15.23 -0.34
C ALA A 370 -11.47 16.41 -1.10
N LYS A 371 -10.84 17.35 -0.39
CA LYS A 371 -10.31 18.60 -0.96
C LYS A 371 -9.05 18.37 -1.82
N HIS A 372 -8.17 17.46 -1.41
CA HIS A 372 -6.85 17.29 -2.02
C HIS A 372 -6.67 15.95 -2.76
N GLY A 373 -7.52 14.96 -2.51
CA GLY A 373 -7.49 13.68 -3.23
C GLY A 373 -8.62 13.56 -4.24
N ILE A 374 -9.86 13.41 -3.73
CA ILE A 374 -11.05 13.15 -4.57
C ILE A 374 -11.28 14.28 -5.57
N ARG A 375 -11.10 15.54 -5.16
CA ARG A 375 -11.19 16.71 -6.06
C ARG A 375 -10.33 16.57 -7.31
N TYR A 376 -9.15 15.97 -7.19
CA TYR A 376 -8.18 15.80 -8.27
C TYR A 376 -8.19 14.38 -8.86
N GLY A 377 -9.24 13.60 -8.63
CA GLY A 377 -9.41 12.30 -9.27
C GLY A 377 -8.49 11.20 -8.72
N ILE A 378 -8.00 11.33 -7.49
CA ILE A 378 -7.17 10.27 -6.89
C ILE A 378 -8.06 9.14 -6.38
N LYS A 379 -7.96 7.96 -7.02
CA LYS A 379 -8.80 6.79 -6.73
C LYS A 379 -8.64 6.27 -5.30
N TRP A 380 -7.42 6.25 -4.79
CA TRP A 380 -7.15 5.75 -3.44
C TRP A 380 -7.81 6.59 -2.35
N ALA A 381 -7.85 7.91 -2.52
CA ALA A 381 -8.46 8.82 -1.58
C ALA A 381 -9.98 8.60 -1.49
N LYS A 382 -10.62 8.30 -2.63
CA LYS A 382 -12.02 7.90 -2.69
C LYS A 382 -12.25 6.57 -1.98
N GLN A 383 -11.45 5.55 -2.30
CA GLN A 383 -11.61 4.23 -1.68
C GLN A 383 -11.40 4.26 -0.17
N ALA A 384 -10.40 5.01 0.32
CA ALA A 384 -10.18 5.20 1.74
C ALA A 384 -11.40 5.84 2.42
N THR A 385 -11.95 6.88 1.77
CA THR A 385 -13.16 7.56 2.23
C THR A 385 -14.36 6.60 2.27
N ASP A 386 -14.59 5.84 1.22
CA ASP A 386 -15.76 4.97 1.11
C ASP A 386 -15.70 3.78 2.07
N VAL A 387 -14.56 3.09 2.15
CA VAL A 387 -14.38 1.94 3.05
C VAL A 387 -14.64 2.37 4.49
N ALA A 388 -14.04 3.48 4.93
CA ALA A 388 -14.26 3.99 6.27
C ALA A 388 -15.70 4.46 6.51
N ALA A 389 -16.31 5.15 5.54
CA ALA A 389 -17.68 5.66 5.67
C ALA A 389 -18.68 4.51 5.74
N VAL A 390 -18.54 3.49 4.89
CA VAL A 390 -19.37 2.28 4.92
C VAL A 390 -19.20 1.56 6.25
N SER A 391 -17.97 1.35 6.72
CA SER A 391 -17.74 0.76 8.05
C SER A 391 -18.40 1.55 9.17
N GLY A 392 -18.35 2.90 9.12
CA GLY A 392 -19.03 3.77 10.08
C GLY A 392 -20.56 3.63 10.03
N PHE A 393 -21.15 3.60 8.83
CA PHE A 393 -22.59 3.40 8.66
C PHE A 393 -23.06 2.02 9.13
N LEU A 394 -22.25 0.98 8.92
CA LEU A 394 -22.54 -0.37 9.41
C LEU A 394 -22.48 -0.49 10.94
N GLY A 395 -21.81 0.46 11.63
CA GLY A 395 -21.77 0.51 13.08
C GLY A 395 -23.15 0.53 13.74
N ILE A 396 -24.18 1.07 13.06
CA ILE A 396 -25.55 1.11 13.59
C ILE A 396 -26.13 -0.28 13.92
N PHE A 397 -25.68 -1.31 13.21
CA PHE A 397 -26.16 -2.68 13.42
C PHE A 397 -25.65 -3.30 14.72
N LEU A 398 -24.59 -2.75 15.32
CA LEU A 398 -24.09 -3.19 16.63
C LEU A 398 -25.08 -2.88 17.76
N PHE A 399 -26.02 -1.96 17.54
CA PHE A 399 -26.97 -1.50 18.56
C PHE A 399 -28.29 -2.27 18.59
N ILE A 400 -28.64 -2.96 17.51
CA ILE A 400 -29.98 -3.57 17.33
C ILE A 400 -30.27 -4.68 18.37
N GLY A 401 -29.26 -5.21 19.05
CA GLY A 401 -29.39 -6.25 20.07
C GLY A 401 -29.66 -5.80 21.51
N PHE A 402 -29.51 -4.51 21.86
CA PHE A 402 -29.48 -4.06 23.26
C PHE A 402 -30.81 -3.47 23.78
N GLY A 403 -31.84 -3.38 22.94
CA GLY A 403 -33.13 -2.80 23.33
C GLY A 403 -33.10 -1.30 23.60
N TYR A 404 -31.95 -0.65 23.43
CA TYR A 404 -31.75 0.79 23.50
C TYR A 404 -31.45 1.34 22.11
N PHE A 405 -32.23 2.33 21.67
CA PHE A 405 -32.07 2.95 20.35
C PHE A 405 -31.98 4.46 20.50
N ASP A 406 -30.85 5.02 20.09
CA ASP A 406 -30.63 6.45 20.09
C ASP A 406 -31.14 7.06 18.76
N TRP A 407 -32.28 7.77 18.84
CA TRP A 407 -32.87 8.46 17.70
C TRP A 407 -32.04 9.63 17.18
N LEU A 408 -31.21 10.27 18.03
CA LEU A 408 -30.30 11.34 17.59
C LEU A 408 -29.21 10.76 16.68
N HIS A 409 -28.70 9.57 17.00
CA HIS A 409 -27.78 8.85 16.13
C HIS A 409 -28.42 8.47 14.78
N LEU A 410 -29.68 8.01 14.77
CA LEU A 410 -30.41 7.77 13.52
C LEU A 410 -30.60 9.06 12.71
N LEU A 411 -30.98 10.16 13.35
CA LEU A 411 -31.14 11.45 12.68
C LEU A 411 -29.80 11.90 12.06
N PHE A 412 -28.71 11.77 12.80
CA PHE A 412 -27.38 12.07 12.31
C PHE A 412 -27.02 11.23 11.06
N TRP A 413 -27.34 9.93 11.08
CA TRP A 413 -27.17 9.05 9.93
C TRP A 413 -27.98 9.51 8.71
N LEU A 414 -29.27 9.86 8.91
CA LEU A 414 -30.15 10.36 7.86
C LEU A 414 -29.68 11.69 7.26
N VAL A 415 -29.04 12.55 8.06
CA VAL A 415 -28.44 13.80 7.57
C VAL A 415 -27.18 13.52 6.75
N LEU A 416 -26.34 12.57 7.15
CA LEU A 416 -25.07 12.28 6.48
C LEU A 416 -25.25 11.52 5.15
N LEU A 417 -26.19 10.57 5.11
CA LEU A 417 -26.34 9.64 3.98
C LEU A 417 -26.51 10.36 2.62
N PRO A 418 -27.34 11.41 2.46
CA PRO A 418 -27.48 12.09 1.17
C PRO A 418 -26.18 12.69 0.64
N PHE A 419 -25.33 13.24 1.52
CA PHE A 419 -24.04 13.81 1.13
C PHE A 419 -23.06 12.73 0.71
N TYR A 420 -22.99 11.63 1.47
CA TYR A 420 -22.18 10.47 1.10
C TYR A 420 -22.63 9.88 -0.24
N MET A 421 -23.93 9.59 -0.40
CA MET A 421 -24.47 9.00 -1.62
C MET A 421 -24.22 9.90 -2.83
N LYS A 422 -24.47 11.21 -2.71
CA LYS A 422 -24.17 12.17 -3.78
C LYS A 422 -22.69 12.15 -4.16
N GLY A 423 -21.78 12.12 -3.18
CA GLY A 423 -20.35 11.98 -3.40
C GLY A 423 -20.00 10.69 -4.13
N PHE A 424 -20.49 9.56 -3.62
CA PHE A 424 -20.25 8.22 -4.14
C PHE A 424 -20.69 8.06 -5.60
N PHE A 425 -21.93 8.44 -5.93
CA PHE A 425 -22.45 8.32 -7.30
C PHE A 425 -21.75 9.27 -8.27
N SER A 426 -21.44 10.50 -7.85
CA SER A 426 -20.81 11.50 -8.73
C SER A 426 -19.35 11.19 -9.07
N THR A 427 -18.71 10.30 -8.31
CA THR A 427 -17.27 10.00 -8.42
C THR A 427 -16.98 8.54 -8.81
N ARG A 428 -17.98 7.78 -9.30
CA ARG A 428 -17.82 6.37 -9.68
C ARG A 428 -16.74 6.12 -10.75
N GLY A 429 -16.51 7.09 -11.64
CA GLY A 429 -15.54 6.99 -12.72
C GLY A 429 -14.11 7.39 -12.37
N ILE A 430 -13.80 7.69 -11.10
CA ILE A 430 -12.45 8.10 -10.71
C ILE A 430 -11.45 6.94 -10.93
N SER A 431 -10.43 7.20 -11.75
CA SER A 431 -9.37 6.25 -12.09
C SER A 431 -7.94 6.79 -11.91
N GLY A 432 -7.78 8.03 -11.41
CA GLY A 432 -6.47 8.66 -11.30
C GLY A 432 -5.57 8.00 -10.26
N THR A 433 -4.29 7.94 -10.59
CA THR A 433 -3.22 7.33 -9.80
C THR A 433 -2.33 8.40 -9.15
N PRO A 434 -1.60 8.07 -8.07
CA PRO A 434 -0.72 9.04 -7.42
C PRO A 434 0.47 9.45 -8.29
N THR A 435 0.99 10.65 -8.02
CA THR A 435 2.25 11.18 -8.57
C THR A 435 3.16 11.59 -7.43
N SER A 436 4.47 11.45 -7.64
CA SER A 436 5.49 11.74 -6.64
C SER A 436 6.70 12.41 -7.28
N ASN A 437 7.25 13.40 -6.59
CA ASN A 437 8.50 14.06 -6.98
C ASN A 437 9.74 13.38 -6.38
N ASN A 438 9.57 12.27 -5.65
CA ASN A 438 10.68 11.48 -5.14
C ASN A 438 11.33 10.71 -6.30
N LYS A 439 12.54 11.12 -6.66
CA LYS A 439 13.34 10.49 -7.70
C LYS A 439 14.58 9.78 -7.15
N ARG A 440 14.98 10.10 -5.91
CA ARG A 440 16.21 9.62 -5.28
C ARG A 440 15.94 8.91 -3.94
N ASN A 441 16.78 7.91 -3.63
CA ASN A 441 16.79 7.18 -2.35
C ASN A 441 17.51 7.95 -1.23
N HIS A 442 17.29 9.26 -1.13
CA HIS A 442 17.99 10.12 -0.19
C HIS A 442 17.62 9.84 1.28
N ARG A 443 18.41 10.38 2.21
CA ARG A 443 18.25 10.16 3.66
C ARG A 443 16.87 10.61 4.20
N ILE A 444 16.24 11.61 3.60
CA ILE A 444 14.90 12.10 4.01
C ILE A 444 13.82 11.03 3.77
N TRP A 445 13.81 10.41 2.59
CA TRP A 445 12.93 9.29 2.23
C TRP A 445 13.17 8.10 3.15
N LYS A 446 14.43 7.69 3.36
CA LYS A 446 14.76 6.58 4.28
C LYS A 446 14.22 6.83 5.70
N LYS A 447 14.30 8.06 6.21
CA LYS A 447 13.69 8.44 7.51
C LYS A 447 12.16 8.41 7.44
N ALA A 448 11.57 8.89 6.36
CA ALA A 448 10.13 8.93 6.17
C ALA A 448 9.51 7.53 6.11
N VAL A 449 10.22 6.54 5.55
CA VAL A 449 9.79 5.13 5.54
C VAL A 449 9.61 4.58 6.97
N TRP A 450 10.47 4.97 7.93
CA TRP A 450 10.27 4.66 9.35
C TRP A 450 9.04 5.38 9.92
N GLY A 451 8.83 6.65 9.56
CA GLY A 451 7.63 7.38 9.95
C GLY A 451 6.35 6.78 9.38
N GLN A 452 6.37 6.30 8.12
CA GLN A 452 5.27 5.57 7.49
C GLN A 452 4.98 4.29 8.27
N PHE A 453 6.01 3.51 8.61
CA PHE A 453 5.86 2.30 9.42
C PHE A 453 5.17 2.57 10.77
N LEU A 454 5.55 3.65 11.46
CA LEU A 454 4.87 4.06 12.70
C LEU A 454 3.38 4.35 12.48
N PHE A 455 3.01 5.08 11.42
CA PHE A 455 1.61 5.33 11.09
C PHE A 455 0.84 4.08 10.66
N VAL A 456 1.50 3.13 9.98
CA VAL A 456 0.90 1.84 9.64
C VAL A 456 0.59 1.04 10.92
N ILE A 457 1.53 0.97 11.87
CA ILE A 457 1.29 0.36 13.19
C ILE A 457 0.14 1.07 13.90
N LEU A 458 0.12 2.40 13.89
CA LEU A 458 -0.95 3.18 14.52
C LEU A 458 -2.33 2.85 13.91
N GLY A 459 -2.42 2.82 12.57
CA GLY A 459 -3.64 2.47 11.86
C GLY A 459 -4.13 1.05 12.21
N PHE A 460 -3.25 0.05 12.17
CA PHE A 460 -3.59 -1.31 12.59
C PHE A 460 -4.02 -1.38 14.06
N SER A 461 -3.36 -0.62 14.93
CA SER A 461 -3.70 -0.57 16.36
C SER A 461 -5.09 0.01 16.60
N PHE A 462 -5.49 1.05 15.85
CA PHE A 462 -6.84 1.62 15.94
C PHE A 462 -7.90 0.69 15.35
N VAL A 463 -7.62 0.02 14.23
CA VAL A 463 -8.53 -0.99 13.67
C VAL A 463 -8.76 -2.12 14.67
N LEU A 464 -7.68 -2.67 15.24
CA LEU A 464 -7.76 -3.72 16.25
C LEU A 464 -8.49 -3.25 17.51
N GLY A 465 -8.13 -2.06 18.02
CA GLY A 465 -8.79 -1.45 19.18
C GLY A 465 -10.29 -1.23 18.95
N GLY A 466 -10.68 -0.73 17.78
CA GLY A 466 -12.08 -0.53 17.41
C GLY A 466 -12.87 -1.83 17.35
N ILE A 467 -12.28 -2.90 16.79
CA ILE A 467 -12.88 -4.24 16.79
C ILE A 467 -13.05 -4.76 18.22
N VAL A 468 -11.98 -4.72 19.01
CA VAL A 468 -11.98 -5.22 20.40
C VAL A 468 -13.02 -4.47 21.23
N ILE A 469 -13.02 -3.14 21.23
CA ILE A 469 -13.96 -2.32 22.00
C ILE A 469 -15.40 -2.57 21.55
N SER A 470 -15.65 -2.71 20.24
CA SER A 470 -16.98 -3.05 19.73
C SER A 470 -17.44 -4.43 20.23
N LEU A 471 -16.56 -5.45 20.19
CA LEU A 471 -16.87 -6.79 20.66
C LEU A 471 -17.14 -6.82 22.17
N TYR A 472 -16.33 -6.14 22.97
CA TYR A 472 -16.58 -6.01 24.41
C TYR A 472 -17.88 -5.26 24.68
N GLY A 473 -18.14 -4.17 23.97
CA GLY A 473 -19.39 -3.40 24.07
C GLY A 473 -20.64 -4.25 23.79
N VAL A 474 -20.53 -5.27 22.94
CA VAL A 474 -21.64 -6.16 22.59
C VAL A 474 -21.73 -7.42 23.47
N THR A 475 -20.69 -7.78 24.22
CA THR A 475 -20.64 -9.05 24.96
C THR A 475 -20.67 -8.86 26.46
N SER A 476 -19.51 -8.57 27.07
CA SER A 476 -19.34 -8.46 28.52
C SER A 476 -19.56 -7.04 29.04
N VAL A 477 -19.60 -6.05 28.14
CA VAL A 477 -19.77 -4.60 28.37
C VAL A 477 -18.63 -3.96 29.17
N PHE A 478 -18.17 -4.59 30.25
CA PHE A 478 -17.14 -4.10 31.16
C PHE A 478 -15.88 -4.97 31.13
N VAL A 479 -14.72 -4.32 31.24
CA VAL A 479 -13.45 -4.97 31.57
C VAL A 479 -13.13 -4.79 33.06
N SER A 480 -12.15 -5.55 33.57
CA SER A 480 -11.81 -5.54 35.01
C SER A 480 -11.41 -4.16 35.54
N THR A 481 -10.73 -3.34 34.73
CA THR A 481 -10.37 -1.96 35.09
C THR A 481 -11.58 -1.05 35.22
N ASP A 482 -12.66 -1.30 34.44
CA ASP A 482 -13.89 -0.53 34.51
C ASP A 482 -14.61 -0.78 35.84
N LEU A 483 -14.74 -2.05 36.23
CA LEU A 483 -15.38 -2.42 37.49
C LEU A 483 -14.60 -1.89 38.69
N LEU A 484 -13.27 -1.87 38.61
CA LEU A 484 -12.40 -1.29 39.63
C LEU A 484 -12.61 0.23 39.74
N TYR A 485 -12.74 0.93 38.61
CA TYR A 485 -13.05 2.35 38.59
C TYR A 485 -14.46 2.62 39.12
N LEU A 486 -15.46 1.88 38.68
CA LEU A 486 -16.85 2.04 39.13
C LEU A 486 -17.04 1.64 40.60
N CYS A 487 -16.16 0.78 41.14
CA CYS A 487 -16.31 0.14 42.44
C CYS A 487 -17.65 -0.61 42.58
N MET A 488 -18.09 -1.23 41.49
CA MET A 488 -19.37 -1.95 41.40
C MET A 488 -19.26 -3.15 40.48
N THR A 489 -20.00 -4.21 40.77
CA THR A 489 -20.16 -5.36 39.86
C THR A 489 -21.29 -5.12 38.86
N PRO A 490 -21.32 -5.83 37.72
CA PRO A 490 -22.43 -5.77 36.78
C PRO A 490 -23.79 -6.09 37.42
N GLU A 491 -23.84 -7.05 38.35
CA GLU A 491 -25.07 -7.44 39.06
C GLU A 491 -25.58 -6.30 39.94
N GLN A 492 -24.68 -5.57 40.61
CA GLN A 492 -25.05 -4.41 41.42
C GLN A 492 -25.62 -3.29 40.52
N LEU A 493 -25.00 -3.03 39.37
CA LEU A 493 -25.52 -2.05 38.40
C LEU A 493 -26.89 -2.46 37.85
N GLN A 494 -27.06 -3.73 37.52
CA GLN A 494 -28.33 -4.26 37.03
C GLN A 494 -29.42 -4.24 38.11
N SER A 495 -29.07 -4.50 39.37
CA SER A 495 -30.02 -4.39 40.50
C SER A 495 -30.44 -2.95 40.77
N PHE A 496 -29.57 -1.97 40.49
CA PHE A 496 -29.87 -0.55 40.61
C PHE A 496 -30.79 -0.09 39.47
N ASN A 497 -30.47 -0.45 38.22
CA ASN A 497 -31.31 -0.19 37.06
C ASN A 497 -31.00 -1.20 35.94
N ASP A 498 -31.99 -1.99 35.55
CA ASP A 498 -31.86 -3.04 34.53
C ASP A 498 -31.57 -2.49 33.12
N ARG A 499 -31.78 -1.19 32.90
CA ARG A 499 -31.61 -0.50 31.62
C ARG A 499 -30.31 0.29 31.50
N LEU A 500 -29.54 0.41 32.58
CA LEU A 500 -28.30 1.19 32.58
C LEU A 500 -27.17 0.54 31.76
N ILE A 501 -27.02 -0.79 31.88
CA ILE A 501 -26.02 -1.56 31.12
C ILE A 501 -26.23 -1.42 29.61
N PRO A 502 -27.46 -1.55 29.06
CA PRO A 502 -27.73 -1.28 27.65
C PRO A 502 -27.25 0.09 27.13
N VAL A 503 -27.40 1.16 27.92
CA VAL A 503 -26.95 2.51 27.52
C VAL A 503 -25.42 2.58 27.47
N ILE A 504 -24.74 1.99 28.45
CA ILE A 504 -23.27 1.92 28.48
C ILE A 504 -22.74 1.07 27.32
N ALA A 505 -23.37 -0.08 27.06
CA ALA A 505 -23.05 -0.95 25.94
C ALA A 505 -23.15 -0.22 24.59
N HIS A 506 -24.21 0.58 24.40
CA HIS A 506 -24.38 1.43 23.22
C HIS A 506 -23.24 2.44 23.06
N ASP A 507 -22.91 3.21 24.10
CA ASP A 507 -21.86 4.23 24.03
C ASP A 507 -20.49 3.59 23.67
N ARG A 508 -20.20 2.42 24.25
CA ARG A 508 -18.96 1.68 23.98
C ARG A 508 -18.91 1.09 22.58
N ALA A 509 -20.00 0.47 22.10
CA ALA A 509 -20.08 -0.02 20.73
C ALA A 509 -20.02 1.12 19.70
N GLY A 510 -20.60 2.28 20.03
CA GLY A 510 -20.53 3.50 19.22
C GLY A 510 -19.11 4.03 19.13
N PHE A 511 -18.41 4.13 20.26
CA PHE A 511 -17.00 4.49 20.27
C PHE A 511 -16.14 3.49 19.48
N GLY A 512 -16.30 2.18 19.71
CA GLY A 512 -15.54 1.13 19.03
C GLY A 512 -15.70 1.17 17.51
N SER A 513 -16.93 1.34 17.01
CA SER A 513 -17.21 1.42 15.57
C SER A 513 -16.67 2.70 14.92
N ALA A 514 -16.75 3.83 15.62
CA ALA A 514 -16.13 5.08 15.19
C ALA A 514 -14.60 4.96 15.12
N LEU A 515 -13.98 4.33 16.13
CA LEU A 515 -12.54 4.08 16.16
C LEU A 515 -12.11 3.13 15.05
N LEU A 516 -12.90 2.10 14.73
CA LEU A 516 -12.66 1.22 13.60
C LEU A 516 -12.70 2.00 12.27
N SER A 517 -13.73 2.83 12.06
CA SER A 517 -13.86 3.66 10.85
C SER A 517 -12.67 4.61 10.67
N VAL A 518 -12.29 5.35 11.73
CA VAL A 518 -11.15 6.27 11.69
C VAL A 518 -9.81 5.52 11.61
N GLY A 519 -9.70 4.36 12.27
CA GLY A 519 -8.53 3.49 12.17
C GLY A 519 -8.29 3.02 10.74
N LEU A 520 -9.35 2.64 10.03
CA LEU A 520 -9.30 2.31 8.60
C LEU A 520 -8.85 3.52 7.76
N LEU A 521 -9.35 4.73 8.03
CA LEU A 521 -8.87 5.95 7.37
C LEU A 521 -7.37 6.15 7.56
N VAL A 522 -6.90 6.13 8.81
CA VAL A 522 -5.48 6.35 9.16
C VAL A 522 -4.60 5.27 8.52
N LEU A 523 -5.05 4.00 8.56
CA LEU A 523 -4.35 2.88 7.95
C LEU A 523 -4.23 3.07 6.44
N MET A 524 -5.32 3.29 5.72
CA MET A 524 -5.29 3.45 4.26
C MET A 524 -4.54 4.72 3.84
N LEU A 525 -4.62 5.80 4.62
CA LEU A 525 -3.80 7.00 4.42
C LEU A 525 -2.30 6.67 4.51
N SER A 526 -1.91 5.85 5.49
CA SER A 526 -0.51 5.46 5.71
C SER A 526 0.01 4.44 4.69
N LEU A 527 -0.86 3.57 4.18
CA LEU A 527 -0.51 2.59 3.15
C LEU A 527 -0.42 3.23 1.76
N TRP A 528 -1.35 4.12 1.41
CA TRP A 528 -1.54 4.55 0.01
C TRP A 528 -1.20 6.03 -0.27
N GLY A 529 -1.20 6.89 0.75
CA GLY A 529 -1.02 8.34 0.61
C GLY A 529 0.42 8.85 0.76
N PHE A 530 1.42 7.98 0.69
CA PHE A 530 2.78 8.31 1.09
C PHE A 530 3.67 8.83 -0.05
N GLN A 531 3.26 9.94 -0.69
CA GLN A 531 4.00 10.59 -1.78
C GLN A 531 4.74 11.87 -1.35
N GLN A 532 5.96 12.08 -1.86
CA GLN A 532 6.79 13.24 -1.54
C GLN A 532 6.16 14.56 -2.01
N GLY A 533 6.36 15.63 -1.23
CA GLY A 533 5.88 16.98 -1.59
C GLY A 533 4.38 17.19 -1.38
N LYS A 534 3.62 16.17 -0.97
CA LYS A 534 2.18 16.31 -0.67
C LYS A 534 1.98 16.88 0.75
N LYS A 535 2.33 18.15 0.97
CA LYS A 535 2.25 18.86 2.28
C LYS A 535 0.94 18.63 3.05
N TRP A 536 -0.18 18.56 2.34
CA TRP A 536 -1.50 18.36 2.93
C TRP A 536 -1.65 17.01 3.66
N MET A 537 -0.88 15.98 3.31
CA MET A 537 -0.83 14.70 4.03
C MET A 537 -0.36 14.90 5.47
N TRP A 538 0.73 15.65 5.64
CA TRP A 538 1.29 15.92 6.96
C TRP A 538 0.30 16.68 7.85
N TRP A 539 -0.36 17.70 7.29
CA TRP A 539 -1.41 18.45 7.98
C TRP A 539 -2.64 17.60 8.31
N ALA A 540 -3.01 16.65 7.44
CA ALA A 540 -4.08 15.70 7.71
C ALA A 540 -3.73 14.81 8.92
N TYR A 541 -2.49 14.34 9.03
CA TYR A 541 -2.03 13.60 10.23
C TYR A 541 -2.00 14.48 11.47
N LEU A 542 -1.45 15.71 11.38
CA LEU A 542 -1.35 16.60 12.54
C LEU A 542 -2.73 17.03 13.04
N VAL A 543 -3.48 17.74 12.21
CA VAL A 543 -4.76 18.34 12.64
C VAL A 543 -5.84 17.28 12.78
N GLY A 544 -5.78 16.21 11.99
CA GLY A 544 -6.70 15.09 12.09
C GLY A 544 -6.43 14.16 13.26
N GLY A 545 -5.23 14.10 13.85
CA GLY A 545 -4.94 13.24 15.00
C GLY A 545 -5.15 13.91 16.37
N LEU A 546 -4.92 15.21 16.46
CA LEU A 546 -4.94 15.95 17.73
C LEU A 546 -6.28 15.85 18.51
N PRO A 547 -7.46 16.04 17.90
CA PRO A 547 -8.72 16.07 18.66
C PRO A 547 -8.99 14.78 19.44
N ALA A 548 -8.74 13.60 18.82
CA ALA A 548 -8.94 12.32 19.47
C ALA A 548 -8.04 12.13 20.70
N PHE A 549 -6.75 12.45 20.58
CA PHE A 549 -5.82 12.32 21.72
C PHE A 549 -6.11 13.34 22.82
N ILE A 550 -6.42 14.59 22.46
CA ILE A 550 -6.74 15.64 23.42
C ILE A 550 -7.97 15.25 24.23
N THR A 551 -9.07 14.85 23.58
CA THR A 551 -10.28 14.48 24.32
C THR A 551 -10.07 13.21 25.12
N ALA A 552 -9.46 12.16 24.54
CA ALA A 552 -9.20 10.92 25.25
C ALA A 552 -8.38 11.17 26.52
N ILE A 553 -7.21 11.80 26.43
CA ILE A 553 -6.36 11.98 27.62
C ILE A 553 -6.96 12.95 28.63
N SER A 554 -7.54 14.06 28.18
CA SER A 554 -8.07 15.08 29.10
C SER A 554 -9.23 14.55 29.95
N ILE A 555 -10.14 13.75 29.39
CA ILE A 555 -11.26 13.22 30.19
C ILE A 555 -10.79 12.22 31.24
N HIS A 556 -9.86 11.33 30.90
CA HIS A 556 -9.35 10.35 31.86
C HIS A 556 -8.67 11.01 33.06
N ILE A 557 -7.89 12.06 32.80
CA ILE A 557 -7.27 12.88 33.86
C ILE A 557 -8.35 13.59 34.68
N ALA A 558 -9.33 14.21 34.03
CA ALA A 558 -10.39 14.96 34.70
C ALA A 558 -11.26 14.09 35.62
N ILE A 559 -11.51 12.84 35.25
CA ILE A 559 -12.36 11.93 36.03
C ILE A 559 -11.57 11.01 36.98
N GLY A 560 -10.24 11.03 36.90
CA GLY A 560 -9.37 10.17 37.71
C GLY A 560 -9.30 8.71 37.25
N TYR A 561 -9.80 8.37 36.05
CA TYR A 561 -9.68 7.03 35.48
C TYR A 561 -8.30 6.84 34.83
N THR A 562 -7.25 6.82 35.65
CA THR A 562 -5.84 6.97 35.21
C THR A 562 -4.99 5.72 35.45
N THR A 563 -5.60 4.55 35.59
CA THR A 563 -4.85 3.31 35.81
C THR A 563 -3.90 3.06 34.63
N PHE A 564 -2.64 2.72 34.93
CA PHE A 564 -1.60 2.61 33.91
C PHE A 564 -1.98 1.61 32.81
N MET A 565 -2.51 0.45 33.18
CA MET A 565 -2.93 -0.58 32.21
C MET A 565 -4.04 -0.12 31.28
N HIS A 566 -4.96 0.74 31.76
CA HIS A 566 -6.05 1.28 30.95
C HIS A 566 -5.56 2.33 29.95
N LEU A 567 -4.65 3.22 30.36
CA LEU A 567 -4.11 4.27 29.49
C LEU A 567 -2.91 3.85 28.63
N LEU A 568 -2.33 2.67 28.88
CA LEU A 568 -1.16 2.17 28.16
C LEU A 568 -1.34 2.17 26.62
N PRO A 569 -2.47 1.70 26.04
CA PRO A 569 -2.69 1.76 24.60
C PRO A 569 -2.68 3.20 24.05
N ALA A 570 -3.25 4.15 24.79
CA ALA A 570 -3.29 5.56 24.40
C ALA A 570 -1.89 6.20 24.45
N TYR A 571 -1.10 5.93 25.49
CA TYR A 571 0.28 6.41 25.58
C TYR A 571 1.16 5.86 24.47
N PHE A 572 1.05 4.56 24.19
CA PHE A 572 1.75 3.94 23.08
C PHE A 572 1.39 4.59 21.74
N ALA A 573 0.09 4.81 21.50
CA ALA A 573 -0.40 5.47 20.30
C ALA A 573 0.13 6.92 20.16
N ILE A 574 0.21 7.70 21.24
CA ILE A 574 0.77 9.08 21.23
C ILE A 574 2.25 9.08 20.87
N VAL A 575 3.04 8.19 21.47
CA VAL A 575 4.49 8.10 21.20
C VAL A 575 4.73 7.78 19.72
N ILE A 576 4.01 6.80 19.19
CA ILE A 576 4.07 6.43 17.77
C ILE A 576 3.61 7.57 16.88
N TYR A 577 2.53 8.25 17.24
CA TYR A 577 1.97 9.38 16.50
C TYR A 577 2.96 10.55 16.40
N ILE A 578 3.54 10.99 17.51
CA ILE A 578 4.52 12.09 17.55
C ILE A 578 5.79 11.68 16.80
N GLY A 579 6.32 10.48 17.06
CA GLY A 579 7.50 9.96 16.37
C GLY A 579 7.29 9.87 14.86
N GLY A 580 6.11 9.41 14.44
CA GLY A 580 5.66 9.38 13.06
C GLY A 580 5.71 10.77 12.44
N LEU A 581 4.98 11.74 13.01
CA LEU A 581 4.89 13.13 12.52
C LEU A 581 6.25 13.78 12.30
N VAL A 582 7.19 13.59 13.24
CA VAL A 582 8.54 14.15 13.16
C VAL A 582 9.32 13.53 12.00
N LEU A 583 9.28 12.20 11.84
CA LEU A 583 10.05 11.49 10.81
C LEU A 583 9.55 11.78 9.39
N ILE A 584 8.25 12.02 9.21
CA ILE A 584 7.65 12.27 7.89
C ILE A 584 7.66 13.75 7.47
N PHE A 585 7.93 14.68 8.40
CA PHE A 585 7.80 16.12 8.16
C PHE A 585 8.59 16.60 6.93
N SER A 586 9.90 16.36 6.90
CA SER A 586 10.76 16.81 5.81
C SER A 586 10.39 16.19 4.46
N PHE A 587 9.88 14.96 4.45
CA PHE A 587 9.51 14.27 3.21
C PHE A 587 8.26 14.89 2.57
N PHE A 588 7.24 15.21 3.35
CA PHE A 588 6.04 15.86 2.79
C PHE A 588 6.24 17.33 2.44
N HIS A 589 7.23 18.01 3.04
CA HIS A 589 7.54 19.42 2.78
C HIS A 589 8.60 19.65 1.70
N LYS A 590 9.30 18.60 1.28
CA LYS A 590 10.30 18.67 0.21
C LYS A 590 9.62 18.59 -1.16
N ASP A 591 9.69 19.69 -1.92
CA ASP A 591 8.97 19.81 -3.19
C ASP A 591 9.68 19.09 -4.36
N LYS A 592 11.02 19.04 -4.38
CA LYS A 592 11.83 18.33 -5.39
C LYS A 592 13.09 17.72 -4.78
N ASP A 593 13.62 16.69 -5.43
CA ASP A 593 14.96 16.17 -5.15
C ASP A 593 15.99 17.05 -5.86
N ASP A 594 16.71 17.85 -5.06
CA ASP A 594 17.92 18.56 -5.49
C ASP A 594 19.09 17.59 -5.69
#